data_AF-A0A9D6VW23-F1
#
_entry.id   AF-A0A9D6VW23-F1
#
_cell.length_a   1.000
_cell.length_b   1.000
_cell.length_c   1.000
_cell.angle_alpha   90.00
_cell.angle_beta   90.00
_cell.angle_gamma   90.00
#
_symmetry.space_group_name_H-M   'P 1'
#
loop_
_entity.id
_entity.type
_entity.pdbx_description
1 polymer ?
#
loop_
_entity_poly.entity_id
_entity_poly.type
_entity_poly.pdbx_seq_one_letter_code
_entity_poly.pdbx_strand_id
1 'polypeptide(L)'
;MRRMMFRIVLPPAALVLLAACANGYDDTAATDVVRDDAGGDGAADADGASDGETAGDTDSPAPDVPDDGADGDDAAEEGGMEDAAVDEAAAEDVVDVDPVTMCPPPGGLDCTTPGPGTGEGDECFDGVTCYMDEVQAAVRGVISDHPEWFDTSTGCEVVIVDAAVYRQAVVDRLNARGDVCGYADINSVEEVVVRTNTTYSENFDILASTGCARYGGAIYTSTCAPAWL
;
A
#
# COMPACT_ATOMS: atom_id res chain seq x y z
N MET A 1 30.46 55.70 -6.18
CA MET A 1 29.80 54.38 -6.15
C MET A 1 28.38 54.59 -5.63
N ARG A 2 27.36 54.59 -6.49
CA ARG A 2 25.94 54.82 -6.10
C ARG A 2 25.28 53.47 -5.83
N ARG A 3 24.82 53.25 -4.60
CA ARG A 3 24.01 52.08 -4.22
C ARG A 3 22.59 52.27 -4.78
N MET A 4 22.19 51.44 -5.74
CA MET A 4 20.79 51.34 -6.15
C MET A 4 20.04 50.51 -5.10
N MET A 5 19.10 51.15 -4.40
CA MET A 5 18.11 50.45 -3.57
C MET A 5 17.01 49.93 -4.48
N PHE A 6 16.95 48.61 -4.66
CA PHE A 6 15.78 47.94 -5.24
C PHE A 6 14.71 47.84 -4.15
N ARG A 7 13.60 48.56 -4.33
CA ARG A 7 12.37 48.33 -3.56
C ARG A 7 11.59 47.22 -4.26
N ILE A 8 11.58 46.03 -3.65
CA ILE A 8 10.65 44.96 -4.02
C ILE A 8 9.29 45.34 -3.46
N VAL A 9 8.33 45.59 -4.34
CA VAL A 9 6.92 45.79 -4.00
C VAL A 9 6.27 44.41 -4.06
N LEU A 10 5.97 43.82 -2.89
CA LEU A 10 5.16 42.60 -2.82
C LEU A 10 3.68 42.95 -3.08
N PRO A 11 2.95 42.15 -3.89
CA PRO A 11 1.51 42.32 -4.06
C PRO A 11 0.76 41.94 -2.77
N PRO A 12 -0.43 42.53 -2.54
CA PRO A 12 -1.26 42.22 -1.38
C PRO A 12 -1.75 40.77 -1.44
N ALA A 13 -1.62 40.10 -0.30
CA ALA A 13 -2.04 38.74 -0.04
C ALA A 13 -3.44 38.44 -0.59
N ALA A 14 -3.52 37.42 -1.46
CA ALA A 14 -4.76 36.72 -1.75
C ALA A 14 -5.14 35.93 -0.50
N LEU A 15 -6.10 36.46 0.25
CA LEU A 15 -6.78 35.77 1.34
C LEU A 15 -7.66 34.67 0.71
N VAL A 16 -7.08 33.50 0.46
CA VAL A 16 -7.82 32.31 0.02
C VAL A 16 -8.61 31.82 1.24
N LEU A 17 -9.94 31.91 1.15
CA LEU A 17 -10.85 31.25 2.07
C LEU A 17 -10.61 29.74 1.97
N LEU A 18 -9.98 29.13 2.97
CA LEU A 18 -10.11 27.70 3.21
C LEU A 18 -11.55 27.43 3.66
N ALA A 19 -12.40 27.02 2.71
CA ALA A 19 -13.60 26.28 3.05
C ALA A 19 -13.16 24.86 3.44
N ALA A 20 -13.27 24.53 4.72
CA ALA A 20 -13.04 23.19 5.22
C ALA A 20 -14.11 22.24 4.65
N CYS A 21 -13.76 21.48 3.62
CA CYS A 21 -14.48 20.28 3.24
C CYS A 21 -14.14 19.21 4.27
N ALA A 22 -14.89 19.17 5.38
CA ALA A 22 -14.90 18.03 6.27
C ALA A 22 -15.68 16.89 5.59
N ASN A 23 -15.07 16.22 4.60
CA ASN A 23 -15.53 14.90 4.19
C ASN A 23 -15.03 13.92 5.25
N GLY A 24 -15.90 13.66 6.23
CA GLY A 24 -15.69 12.60 7.20
C GLY A 24 -15.69 11.26 6.49
N TYR A 25 -14.49 10.76 6.17
CA TYR A 25 -14.24 9.33 6.23
C TYR A 25 -13.91 9.02 7.69
N ASP A 26 -14.92 8.55 8.41
CA ASP A 26 -14.85 8.12 9.79
C ASP A 26 -14.18 6.73 9.82
N ASP A 27 -12.85 6.70 9.72
CA ASP A 27 -12.03 5.48 9.88
C ASP A 27 -11.74 5.21 11.38
N THR A 28 -12.72 5.41 12.26
CA THR A 28 -12.58 5.03 13.69
C THR A 28 -12.74 3.52 13.94
N ALA A 29 -12.69 2.68 12.90
CA ALA A 29 -12.76 1.23 13.01
C ALA A 29 -11.46 0.55 12.57
N ALA A 30 -10.32 0.93 13.16
CA ALA A 30 -9.07 0.18 13.05
C ALA A 30 -8.39 0.05 14.42
N THR A 31 -9.13 -0.49 15.39
CA THR A 31 -8.54 -1.15 16.56
C THR A 31 -9.34 -2.40 16.83
N ASP A 32 -8.63 -3.52 16.91
CA ASP A 32 -9.10 -4.86 17.29
C ASP A 32 -9.91 -5.64 16.24
N VAL A 33 -9.21 -6.17 15.24
CA VAL A 33 -9.61 -7.44 14.64
C VAL A 33 -8.57 -8.47 15.06
N VAL A 34 -8.84 -9.13 16.19
CA VAL A 34 -8.36 -10.49 16.43
C VAL A 34 -8.92 -11.31 15.26
N ARG A 35 -8.06 -11.63 14.29
CA ARG A 35 -8.39 -12.56 13.21
C ARG A 35 -8.16 -13.96 13.77
N ASP A 36 -9.25 -14.59 14.22
CA ASP A 36 -9.29 -16.03 14.36
C ASP A 36 -9.21 -16.63 12.95
N ASP A 37 -8.09 -17.28 12.64
CA ASP A 37 -7.92 -18.12 11.46
C ASP A 37 -8.89 -19.30 11.51
N ALA A 38 -10.06 -19.13 10.89
CA ALA A 38 -10.93 -20.22 10.49
C ALA A 38 -10.93 -20.30 8.96
N GLY A 39 -10.45 -21.43 8.45
CA GLY A 39 -10.25 -21.71 7.04
C GLY A 39 -11.48 -21.53 6.16
N GLY A 40 -11.19 -21.26 4.89
CA GLY A 40 -12.18 -21.17 3.83
C GLY A 40 -11.50 -21.28 2.48
N ASP A 41 -11.27 -22.52 2.05
CA ASP A 41 -10.86 -22.87 0.69
C ASP A 41 -12.02 -22.53 -0.26
N GLY A 42 -11.95 -21.36 -0.90
CA GLY A 42 -12.93 -20.89 -1.86
C GLY A 42 -12.31 -20.76 -3.24
N ALA A 43 -12.34 -21.85 -4.01
CA ALA A 43 -12.10 -21.84 -5.45
C ALA A 43 -13.13 -20.91 -6.13
N ALA A 44 -12.65 -19.97 -6.93
CA ALA A 44 -13.47 -19.20 -7.86
C ALA A 44 -12.94 -19.39 -9.27
N ASP A 45 -13.59 -20.32 -9.98
CA ASP A 45 -13.59 -20.39 -11.44
C ASP A 45 -14.17 -19.09 -12.02
N ALA A 46 -13.45 -18.50 -12.96
CA ALA A 46 -13.98 -17.44 -13.81
C ALA A 46 -13.51 -17.65 -15.26
N ASP A 47 -14.22 -18.53 -15.96
CA ASP A 47 -14.29 -18.55 -17.41
C ASP A 47 -15.07 -17.33 -17.90
N GLY A 48 -14.42 -16.46 -18.67
CA GLY A 48 -15.01 -15.25 -19.22
C GLY A 48 -14.42 -14.88 -20.58
N ALA A 49 -15.00 -15.46 -21.63
CA ALA A 49 -14.67 -15.29 -23.03
C ALA A 49 -14.65 -13.82 -23.51
N SER A 50 -13.69 -13.49 -24.38
CA SER A 50 -13.85 -12.42 -25.37
C SER A 50 -13.26 -12.85 -26.71
N ASP A 51 -14.17 -13.14 -27.64
CA ASP A 51 -13.89 -13.38 -29.06
C ASP A 51 -13.65 -12.05 -29.79
N GLY A 52 -12.64 -12.01 -30.66
CA GLY A 52 -12.30 -10.84 -31.48
C GLY A 52 -11.22 -11.15 -32.51
N GLU A 53 -11.63 -11.83 -33.58
CA GLU A 53 -10.84 -12.28 -34.73
C GLU A 53 -9.97 -11.21 -35.40
N THR A 54 -8.72 -11.56 -35.76
CA THR A 54 -8.15 -11.21 -37.08
C THR A 54 -7.05 -12.21 -37.51
N ALA A 55 -7.41 -12.98 -38.53
CA ALA A 55 -6.67 -13.89 -39.41
C ALA A 55 -5.13 -13.96 -39.38
N GLY A 56 -4.63 -15.20 -39.33
CA GLY A 56 -3.27 -15.56 -39.73
C GLY A 56 -3.00 -17.06 -39.60
N ASP A 57 -3.30 -17.81 -40.67
CA ASP A 57 -2.86 -19.18 -40.98
C ASP A 57 -1.60 -19.66 -40.23
N THR A 58 -1.68 -20.83 -39.58
CA THR A 58 -0.80 -21.96 -39.90
C THR A 58 -1.33 -23.26 -39.30
N ASP A 59 -1.59 -24.18 -40.22
CA ASP A 59 -1.93 -25.60 -40.07
C ASP A 59 -0.95 -26.33 -39.14
N SER A 60 -1.43 -26.93 -38.05
CA SER A 60 -0.72 -27.97 -37.30
C SER A 60 -1.73 -28.86 -36.56
N PRO A 61 -1.71 -30.19 -36.78
CA PRO A 61 -2.68 -31.10 -36.18
C PRO A 61 -2.38 -31.38 -34.70
N ALA A 62 -3.45 -31.36 -33.90
CA ALA A 62 -3.47 -31.72 -32.49
C ALA A 62 -3.31 -33.23 -32.28
N PRO A 63 -2.70 -33.68 -31.16
CA PRO A 63 -2.97 -34.99 -30.59
C PRO A 63 -4.12 -34.94 -29.58
N ASP A 64 -4.99 -35.94 -29.67
CA ASP A 64 -6.08 -36.26 -28.74
C ASP A 64 -5.60 -36.36 -27.28
N VAL A 65 -6.32 -35.72 -26.36
CA VAL A 65 -6.20 -35.96 -24.92
C VAL A 65 -7.51 -36.58 -24.43
N PRO A 66 -7.46 -37.74 -23.75
CA PRO A 66 -8.64 -38.41 -23.22
C PRO A 66 -9.21 -37.69 -21.98
N ASP A 67 -10.53 -37.63 -21.97
CA ASP A 67 -11.43 -37.32 -20.87
C ASP A 67 -11.51 -38.55 -19.94
N ASP A 68 -11.00 -38.43 -18.71
CA ASP A 68 -11.18 -39.43 -17.66
C ASP A 68 -11.63 -38.69 -16.39
N GLY A 69 -12.94 -38.75 -16.14
CA GLY A 69 -13.56 -38.30 -14.90
C GLY A 69 -13.19 -39.19 -13.70
N ALA A 70 -13.42 -38.66 -12.51
CA ALA A 70 -13.61 -39.47 -11.31
C ALA A 70 -14.39 -38.67 -10.26
N ASP A 71 -15.62 -39.13 -10.02
CA ASP A 71 -16.38 -38.94 -8.79
C ASP A 71 -15.59 -39.41 -7.56
N GLY A 72 -15.82 -38.77 -6.41
CA GLY A 72 -15.22 -39.15 -5.14
C GLY A 72 -15.93 -38.52 -3.95
N ASP A 73 -17.08 -39.10 -3.59
CA ASP A 73 -17.65 -39.07 -2.25
C ASP A 73 -16.63 -39.56 -1.22
N ASP A 74 -16.47 -38.87 -0.10
CA ASP A 74 -16.09 -39.44 1.21
C ASP A 74 -16.27 -38.34 2.28
N ALA A 75 -17.25 -38.41 3.18
CA ALA A 75 -17.39 -39.30 4.33
C ALA A 75 -17.05 -38.55 5.63
N ALA A 76 -18.06 -38.48 6.49
CA ALA A 76 -18.02 -37.94 7.84
C ALA A 76 -17.01 -38.68 8.73
N GLU A 77 -16.29 -37.94 9.58
CA GLU A 77 -15.73 -38.47 10.83
C GLU A 77 -16.05 -37.49 11.95
N GLU A 78 -16.99 -37.92 12.80
CA GLU A 78 -17.21 -37.38 14.13
C GLU A 78 -16.29 -38.13 15.10
N GLY A 79 -15.43 -37.40 15.80
CA GLY A 79 -14.63 -37.87 16.92
C GLY A 79 -13.75 -36.73 17.40
N GLY A 80 -13.54 -36.46 18.68
CA GLY A 80 -13.98 -37.06 19.92
C GLY A 80 -13.38 -36.15 20.99
N MET A 81 -14.20 -35.73 21.95
CA MET A 81 -13.75 -34.94 23.09
C MET A 81 -12.92 -35.81 24.02
N GLU A 82 -11.62 -35.51 24.14
CA GLU A 82 -10.79 -36.01 25.22
C GLU A 82 -10.20 -34.83 25.98
N ASP A 83 -10.77 -34.62 27.17
CA ASP A 83 -10.29 -33.74 28.23
C ASP A 83 -8.85 -34.08 28.61
N ALA A 84 -7.89 -33.33 28.08
CA ALA A 84 -6.52 -33.33 28.57
C ALA A 84 -6.34 -32.19 29.57
N ALA A 85 -6.26 -32.56 30.85
CA ALA A 85 -5.84 -31.69 31.94
C ALA A 85 -4.50 -31.03 31.59
N VAL A 86 -4.50 -29.71 31.47
CA VAL A 86 -3.27 -28.91 31.31
C VAL A 86 -2.64 -28.71 32.68
N ASP A 87 -1.48 -29.36 32.80
CA ASP A 87 -0.45 -29.20 33.81
C ASP A 87 -0.01 -27.74 33.89
N GLU A 88 0.00 -27.20 35.12
CA GLU A 88 0.44 -25.86 35.48
C GLU A 88 1.97 -25.78 35.41
N ALA A 89 2.50 -25.85 34.20
CA ALA A 89 3.93 -25.82 33.92
C ALA A 89 4.38 -24.40 33.56
N ALA A 90 5.22 -23.86 34.43
CA ALA A 90 6.22 -22.80 34.21
C ALA A 90 5.81 -21.66 33.28
N ALA A 91 5.38 -20.54 33.90
CA ALA A 91 5.39 -19.22 33.27
C ALA A 91 6.81 -18.91 32.79
N GLU A 92 7.06 -19.15 31.51
CA GLU A 92 8.24 -18.64 30.84
C GLU A 92 8.16 -17.12 30.82
N ASP A 93 9.31 -16.49 31.06
CA ASP A 93 9.53 -15.05 31.09
C ASP A 93 9.15 -14.48 29.71
N VAL A 94 7.87 -14.11 29.55
CA VAL A 94 7.40 -13.32 28.42
C VAL A 94 8.10 -11.98 28.52
N VAL A 95 9.20 -11.85 27.79
CA VAL A 95 9.78 -10.56 27.45
C VAL A 95 8.64 -9.74 26.86
N ASP A 96 8.20 -8.75 27.64
CA ASP A 96 7.33 -7.66 27.22
C ASP A 96 8.10 -6.88 26.14
N VAL A 97 8.02 -7.39 24.91
CA VAL A 97 8.57 -6.72 23.74
C VAL A 97 7.64 -5.55 23.49
N ASP A 98 8.00 -4.41 24.05
CA ASP A 98 7.26 -3.16 23.92
C ASP A 98 6.97 -2.94 22.42
N PRO A 99 5.71 -3.02 21.97
CA PRO A 99 5.35 -3.03 20.55
C PRO A 99 5.70 -1.70 19.85
N VAL A 100 6.17 -0.69 20.59
CA VAL A 100 6.62 0.60 20.07
C VAL A 100 8.00 0.59 19.41
N THR A 101 8.76 -0.50 19.44
CA THR A 101 10.10 -0.54 18.80
C THR A 101 10.10 -1.14 17.39
N MET A 102 9.02 -0.98 16.62
CA MET A 102 9.02 -1.40 15.20
C MET A 102 9.49 -0.30 14.25
N CYS A 103 9.44 0.96 14.66
CA CYS A 103 9.98 2.04 13.85
C CYS A 103 11.50 2.01 13.88
N PRO A 104 12.18 2.06 12.71
CA PRO A 104 13.62 2.12 12.68
C PRO A 104 14.06 3.35 13.49
N PRO A 105 15.04 3.22 14.38
CA PRO A 105 15.54 4.37 15.11
C PRO A 105 15.99 5.44 14.11
N PRO A 106 15.80 6.73 14.43
CA PRO A 106 16.24 7.82 13.58
C PRO A 106 17.72 7.63 13.21
N GLY A 107 17.96 7.25 11.96
CA GLY A 107 19.28 7.02 11.39
C GLY A 107 19.71 8.20 10.52
N GLY A 108 20.93 8.12 9.95
CA GLY A 108 21.28 9.00 8.84
C GLY A 108 20.37 8.68 7.66
N LEU A 109 19.67 9.70 7.15
CA LEU A 109 18.85 9.58 5.96
C LEU A 109 19.71 9.15 4.77
N ASP A 110 19.43 7.96 4.21
CA ASP A 110 20.08 7.48 2.99
C ASP A 110 19.05 7.22 1.90
N CYS A 111 18.83 8.24 1.06
CA CYS A 111 17.96 8.13 -0.12
C CYS A 111 18.72 7.70 -1.39
N THR A 112 20.03 7.50 -1.31
CA THR A 112 20.88 7.33 -2.50
C THR A 112 21.30 5.89 -2.72
N THR A 113 21.41 5.12 -1.64
CA THR A 113 21.77 3.71 -1.71
C THR A 113 20.51 2.88 -1.86
N PRO A 114 20.38 2.09 -2.95
CA PRO A 114 19.30 1.14 -3.06
C PRO A 114 19.24 0.17 -1.87
N GLY A 115 18.03 -0.18 -1.46
CA GLY A 115 17.79 -1.23 -0.48
C GLY A 115 18.22 -2.59 -1.04
N PRO A 116 18.78 -3.50 -0.22
CA PRO A 116 19.17 -4.81 -0.71
C PRO A 116 18.00 -5.80 -0.77
N GLY A 117 16.79 -5.41 -0.35
CA GLY A 117 15.61 -6.26 -0.43
C GLY A 117 15.10 -6.42 -1.86
N THR A 118 14.37 -7.50 -2.08
CA THR A 118 13.73 -7.89 -3.35
C THR A 118 12.26 -7.48 -3.41
N GLY A 119 11.67 -7.12 -2.27
CA GLY A 119 10.23 -6.83 -2.17
C GLY A 119 9.37 -8.10 -2.25
N GLU A 120 9.98 -9.28 -2.10
CA GLU A 120 9.26 -10.56 -2.09
C GLU A 120 8.59 -10.83 -0.73
N GLY A 121 7.57 -11.68 -0.75
CA GLY A 121 6.73 -11.93 0.43
C GLY A 121 7.42 -12.62 1.61
N ASP A 122 8.64 -13.14 1.44
CA ASP A 122 9.46 -13.67 2.53
C ASP A 122 10.32 -12.60 3.22
N GLU A 123 10.49 -11.43 2.60
CA GLU A 123 11.18 -10.26 3.17
C GLU A 123 10.21 -9.17 3.66
N CYS A 124 8.95 -9.26 3.25
CA CYS A 124 7.90 -8.31 3.59
C CYS A 124 6.84 -8.95 4.49
N PHE A 125 6.39 -8.23 5.52
CA PHE A 125 5.45 -8.71 6.52
C PHE A 125 4.45 -7.62 6.91
N ASP A 126 3.29 -8.05 7.40
CA ASP A 126 2.30 -7.17 8.00
C ASP A 126 2.85 -6.64 9.34
N GLY A 127 2.82 -5.33 9.53
CA GLY A 127 3.36 -4.68 10.71
C GLY A 127 2.61 -3.40 11.08
N VAL A 128 3.20 -2.65 12.01
CA VAL A 128 2.77 -1.29 12.34
C VAL A 128 3.56 -0.32 11.49
N THR A 129 2.85 0.63 10.89
CA THR A 129 3.43 1.69 10.07
C THR A 129 3.98 2.85 10.90
N CYS A 130 5.12 3.38 10.47
CA CYS A 130 5.80 4.53 11.05
C CYS A 130 5.73 5.78 10.17
N TYR A 131 5.26 5.64 8.93
CA TYR A 131 5.19 6.74 7.96
C TYR A 131 3.76 7.05 7.47
N MET A 132 2.72 6.50 8.11
CA MET A 132 1.33 6.73 7.71
C MET A 132 0.98 8.21 7.62
N ASP A 133 1.33 9.01 8.63
CA ASP A 133 1.00 10.43 8.66
C ASP A 133 1.72 11.19 7.53
N GLU A 134 2.98 10.86 7.27
CA GLU A 134 3.78 11.40 6.17
C GLU A 134 3.14 11.14 4.81
N VAL A 135 2.75 9.88 4.55
CA VAL A 135 2.17 9.47 3.27
C VAL A 135 0.79 10.10 3.08
N GLN A 136 -0.06 10.07 4.11
CA GLN A 136 -1.37 10.71 4.04
C GLN A 136 -1.26 12.22 3.78
N ALA A 137 -0.32 12.90 4.45
CA ALA A 137 -0.07 14.32 4.22
C ALA A 137 0.43 14.60 2.81
N ALA A 138 1.31 13.75 2.27
CA ALA A 138 1.80 13.88 0.90
C ALA A 138 0.66 13.72 -0.12
N VAL A 139 -0.18 12.68 -0.01
CA VAL A 139 -1.33 12.46 -0.90
C VAL A 139 -2.31 13.62 -0.84
N ARG A 140 -2.74 14.03 0.36
CA ARG A 140 -3.65 15.18 0.55
C ARG A 140 -3.05 16.48 -0.01
N GLY A 141 -1.73 16.65 0.08
CA GLY A 141 -1.00 17.75 -0.54
C GLY A 141 -1.12 17.74 -2.07
N VAL A 142 -0.99 16.57 -2.73
CA VAL A 142 -1.18 16.45 -4.19
C VAL A 142 -2.58 16.86 -4.58
N ILE A 143 -3.59 16.32 -3.89
CA ILE A 143 -5.00 16.62 -4.14
C ILE A 143 -5.27 18.13 -3.99
N SER A 144 -4.72 18.74 -2.95
CA SER A 144 -4.90 20.16 -2.68
C SER A 144 -4.25 21.07 -3.73
N ASP A 145 -3.04 20.74 -4.19
CA ASP A 145 -2.29 21.61 -5.12
C ASP A 145 -2.66 21.38 -6.59
N HIS A 146 -3.19 20.19 -6.91
CA HIS A 146 -3.60 19.80 -8.26
C HIS A 146 -5.04 19.27 -8.30
N PRO A 147 -6.05 20.06 -7.87
CA PRO A 147 -7.44 19.60 -7.90
C PRO A 147 -7.91 19.26 -9.32
N GLU A 148 -7.29 19.82 -10.36
CA GLU A 148 -7.58 19.52 -11.76
C GLU A 148 -7.14 18.11 -12.20
N TRP A 149 -6.40 17.36 -11.36
CA TRP A 149 -6.03 15.97 -11.63
C TRP A 149 -7.06 14.96 -11.14
N PHE A 150 -8.12 15.41 -10.48
CA PHE A 150 -9.09 14.54 -9.83
C PHE A 150 -10.52 14.81 -10.29
N ASP A 151 -11.26 13.75 -10.61
CA ASP A 151 -12.72 13.79 -10.73
C ASP A 151 -13.34 13.34 -9.41
N THR A 152 -14.17 14.21 -8.82
CA THR A 152 -14.84 13.99 -7.53
C THR A 152 -16.31 13.61 -7.68
N SER A 153 -16.80 13.44 -8.91
CA SER A 153 -18.21 13.16 -9.20
C SER A 153 -18.68 11.77 -8.79
N THR A 154 -17.74 10.84 -8.55
CA THR A 154 -17.99 9.41 -8.28
C THR A 154 -18.00 9.06 -6.79
N GLY A 155 -17.79 10.05 -5.90
CA GLY A 155 -17.72 9.82 -4.44
C GLY A 155 -16.34 9.46 -3.91
N CYS A 156 -15.31 9.43 -4.76
CA CYS A 156 -13.89 9.43 -4.40
C CYS A 156 -13.14 10.44 -5.29
N GLU A 157 -11.89 10.78 -4.95
CA GLU A 157 -11.01 11.53 -5.85
C GLU A 157 -10.40 10.60 -6.92
N VAL A 158 -11.08 10.41 -8.05
CA VAL A 158 -10.57 9.59 -9.17
C VAL A 158 -9.45 10.34 -9.88
N VAL A 159 -8.26 9.75 -9.97
CA VAL A 159 -7.14 10.31 -10.72
C VAL A 159 -7.44 10.25 -12.23
N ILE A 160 -7.56 11.42 -12.87
CA ILE A 160 -7.84 11.54 -14.31
C ILE A 160 -6.58 11.84 -15.14
N VAL A 161 -5.46 12.08 -14.47
CA VAL A 161 -4.13 12.12 -15.09
C VAL A 161 -3.52 10.72 -15.15
N ASP A 162 -2.35 10.60 -15.78
CA ASP A 162 -1.56 9.38 -15.74
C ASP A 162 -1.17 9.02 -14.30
N ALA A 163 -1.40 7.77 -13.90
CA ALA A 163 -1.15 7.29 -12.54
C ALA A 163 0.32 7.44 -12.11
N ALA A 164 1.27 7.27 -13.03
CA ALA A 164 2.69 7.44 -12.72
C ALA A 164 3.04 8.91 -12.42
N VAL A 165 2.34 9.87 -13.07
CA VAL A 165 2.49 11.31 -12.77
C VAL A 165 1.98 11.62 -11.36
N TYR A 166 0.79 11.13 -11.00
CA TYR A 166 0.24 11.30 -9.65
C TYR A 166 1.16 10.69 -8.58
N ARG A 167 1.58 9.44 -8.76
CA ARG A 167 2.50 8.75 -7.85
C ARG A 167 3.83 9.46 -7.71
N GLN A 168 4.42 9.94 -8.81
CA GLN A 168 5.66 10.72 -8.74
C GLN A 168 5.48 12.02 -7.96
N ALA A 169 4.33 12.69 -8.06
CA ALA A 169 4.05 13.89 -7.28
C ALA A 169 3.90 13.61 -5.77
N VAL A 170 3.43 12.42 -5.37
CA VAL A 170 3.45 11.98 -3.97
C VAL A 170 4.89 11.77 -3.51
N VAL A 171 5.70 11.06 -4.30
CA VAL A 171 7.12 10.82 -4.04
C VAL A 171 7.90 12.13 -3.88
N ASP A 172 7.67 13.10 -4.76
CA ASP A 172 8.33 14.40 -4.71
C ASP A 172 7.99 15.15 -3.42
N ARG A 173 6.75 15.05 -2.93
CA ARG A 173 6.34 15.66 -1.64
C ARG A 173 6.96 14.98 -0.45
N LEU A 174 7.03 13.64 -0.44
CA LEU A 174 7.71 12.90 0.63
C LEU A 174 9.19 13.32 0.71
N ASN A 175 9.87 13.35 -0.44
CA ASN A 175 11.28 13.75 -0.52
C ASN A 175 11.50 15.23 -0.16
N ALA A 176 10.53 16.12 -0.42
CA ALA A 176 10.62 17.53 -0.06
C ALA A 176 10.66 17.79 1.45
N ARG A 177 10.24 16.83 2.28
CA ARG A 177 10.33 16.94 3.74
C ARG A 177 11.77 16.87 4.27
N GLY A 178 12.62 16.10 3.61
CA GLY A 178 14.03 15.96 3.96
C GLY A 178 14.31 15.10 5.21
N ASP A 179 13.30 14.42 5.76
CA ASP A 179 13.40 13.47 6.88
C ASP A 179 13.02 12.04 6.51
N VAL A 180 12.45 11.83 5.31
CA VAL A 180 12.09 10.53 4.73
C VAL A 180 12.45 10.48 3.24
N CYS A 181 12.66 9.27 2.72
CA CYS A 181 12.85 9.01 1.30
C CYS A 181 11.60 8.32 0.75
N GLY A 182 10.99 8.90 -0.28
CA GLY A 182 9.92 8.27 -1.06
C GLY A 182 10.43 7.72 -2.39
N TYR A 183 9.90 6.58 -2.79
CA TYR A 183 10.14 5.97 -4.10
C TYR A 183 8.82 5.50 -4.71
N ALA A 184 8.76 5.53 -6.04
CA ALA A 184 7.69 4.87 -6.78
C ALA A 184 8.05 3.39 -6.88
N ASP A 185 7.13 2.49 -6.53
CA ASP A 185 7.37 1.07 -6.80
C ASP A 185 7.43 0.84 -8.31
N ILE A 186 8.46 0.12 -8.75
CA ILE A 186 8.65 -0.21 -10.18
C ILE A 186 7.71 -1.34 -10.61
N ASN A 187 7.25 -2.15 -9.66
CA ASN A 187 6.39 -3.30 -9.92
C ASN A 187 4.89 -2.97 -9.82
N SER A 188 4.52 -1.86 -9.16
CA SER A 188 3.13 -1.43 -8.99
C SER A 188 2.94 0.05 -9.32
N VAL A 189 1.99 0.36 -10.22
CA VAL A 189 1.58 1.75 -10.54
C VAL A 189 0.82 2.44 -9.43
N GLU A 190 0.41 1.68 -8.42
CA GLU A 190 -0.47 2.08 -7.32
C GLU A 190 0.29 2.39 -6.03
N GLU A 191 1.54 1.92 -5.93
CA GLU A 191 2.29 1.88 -4.68
C GLU A 191 3.44 2.89 -4.61
N VAL A 192 3.65 3.42 -3.40
CA VAL A 192 4.87 4.15 -3.02
C VAL A 192 5.58 3.43 -1.88
N VAL A 193 6.90 3.51 -1.88
CA VAL A 193 7.77 2.95 -0.85
C VAL A 193 8.37 4.10 -0.04
N VAL A 194 8.36 3.99 1.28
CA VAL A 194 8.93 4.99 2.20
C VAL A 194 9.97 4.34 3.10
N ARG A 195 11.11 5.02 3.25
CA ARG A 195 12.19 4.57 4.13
C ARG A 195 13.07 5.73 4.59
N THR A 196 13.83 5.48 5.65
CA THR A 196 14.92 6.38 6.09
C THR A 196 16.31 5.82 5.83
N ASN A 197 16.44 4.49 5.68
CA ASN A 197 17.72 3.81 5.50
C ASN A 197 17.52 2.51 4.69
N THR A 198 18.60 1.75 4.45
CA THR A 198 18.58 0.53 3.63
C THR A 198 18.13 -0.74 4.35
N THR A 199 17.85 -0.68 5.65
CA THR A 199 17.50 -1.87 6.45
C THR A 199 15.99 -2.07 6.59
N TYR A 200 15.19 -1.07 6.26
CA TYR A 200 13.76 -1.03 6.52
C TYR A 200 13.03 -0.13 5.51
N SER A 201 11.92 -0.61 4.96
CA SER A 201 10.98 0.21 4.19
C SER A 201 9.53 -0.17 4.51
N GLU A 202 8.61 0.74 4.22
CA GLU A 202 7.17 0.49 4.23
C GLU A 202 6.57 0.80 2.87
N ASN A 203 5.59 -0.01 2.48
CA ASN A 203 4.90 0.09 1.22
C ASN A 203 3.46 0.59 1.45
N PHE A 204 2.98 1.44 0.53
CA PHE A 204 1.67 2.07 0.64
C PHE A 204 0.96 2.12 -0.69
N ASP A 205 -0.23 1.54 -0.75
CA ASP A 205 -1.15 1.66 -1.88
C ASP A 205 -1.90 3.00 -1.79
N ILE A 206 -1.49 3.95 -2.63
CA ILE A 206 -2.03 5.31 -2.70
C ILE A 206 -3.08 5.47 -3.81
N LEU A 207 -3.40 4.38 -4.54
CA LEU A 207 -4.31 4.40 -5.67
C LEU A 207 -5.01 3.05 -5.81
N ALA A 208 -6.31 3.01 -5.58
CA ALA A 208 -7.07 1.79 -5.85
C ALA A 208 -7.04 1.45 -7.35
N SER A 209 -7.22 0.17 -7.69
CA SER A 209 -7.36 -0.30 -9.08
C SER A 209 -8.49 0.33 -9.89
N THR A 210 -9.44 0.98 -9.21
CA THR A 210 -10.50 1.80 -9.82
C THR A 210 -10.04 3.21 -10.22
N GLY A 211 -8.81 3.59 -9.88
CA GLY A 211 -8.26 4.94 -10.06
C GLY A 211 -8.59 5.91 -8.93
N CYS A 212 -9.29 5.49 -7.87
CA CYS A 212 -9.53 6.34 -6.70
C CYS A 212 -8.23 6.55 -5.90
N ALA A 213 -7.84 7.79 -5.65
CA ALA A 213 -6.76 8.10 -4.72
C ALA A 213 -7.11 7.57 -3.30
N ARG A 214 -6.14 6.98 -2.62
CA ARG A 214 -6.30 6.45 -1.26
C ARG A 214 -5.43 7.23 -0.28
N TYR A 215 -6.01 7.65 0.83
CA TYR A 215 -5.32 8.37 1.92
C TYR A 215 -5.98 8.15 3.30
N GLY A 216 -6.76 7.07 3.42
CA GLY A 216 -7.37 6.61 4.67
C GLY A 216 -6.41 5.75 5.50
N GLY A 217 -6.91 5.10 6.55
CA GLY A 217 -6.07 4.26 7.43
C GLY A 217 -5.55 2.98 6.77
N ALA A 218 -6.25 2.49 5.73
CA ALA A 218 -5.96 1.22 5.06
C ALA A 218 -5.06 1.35 3.82
N ILE A 219 -4.17 2.35 3.77
CA ILE A 219 -3.21 2.49 2.64
C ILE A 219 -1.90 1.74 2.86
N TYR A 220 -1.56 1.40 4.09
CA TYR A 220 -0.39 0.58 4.39
C TYR A 220 -0.59 -0.84 3.86
N THR A 221 0.41 -1.35 3.14
CA THR A 221 0.38 -2.71 2.58
C THR A 221 1.34 -3.64 3.31
N SER A 222 2.60 -3.23 3.49
CA SER A 222 3.61 -4.09 4.13
C SER A 222 4.81 -3.31 4.65
N THR A 223 5.60 -3.99 5.49
CA THR A 223 6.94 -3.58 5.90
C THR A 223 7.93 -4.58 5.34
N CYS A 224 9.01 -4.11 4.72
CA CYS A 224 10.08 -4.98 4.21
C CYS A 224 11.40 -4.76 4.95
N ALA A 225 12.05 -5.87 5.33
CA ALA A 225 13.36 -5.88 5.97
C ALA A 225 14.23 -7.02 5.38
N PRO A 226 15.26 -6.72 4.58
CA PRO A 226 15.81 -5.38 4.33
C PRO A 226 14.89 -4.48 3.47
N ALA A 227 15.22 -3.18 3.40
CA ALA A 227 14.42 -2.23 2.63
C ALA A 227 14.29 -2.65 1.16
N TRP A 228 13.09 -2.54 0.61
CA TRP A 228 12.81 -2.60 -0.82
C TRP A 228 13.20 -1.28 -1.50
N LEU A 229 13.80 -1.39 -2.69
CA LEU A 229 14.30 -0.33 -3.59
C LEU A 229 15.37 0.60 -3.03
#